data_AF-A0A495ML25-F1
#
_entry.id   AF-A0A495ML25-F1
#
_cell.length_a   1.000
_cell.length_b   1.000
_cell.length_c   1.000
_cell.angle_alpha   90.00
_cell.angle_beta   90.00
_cell.angle_gamma   90.00
#
_symmetry.space_group_name_H-M   'P 1'
#
loop_
_entity.id
_entity.type
_entity.pdbx_description
1 polymer ?
#
loop_
_entity_poly.entity_id
_entity_poly.type
_entity_poly.pdbx_seq_one_letter_code
_entity_poly.pdbx_strand_id
1 'polypeptide(L)'
;MHYQLPIPKSPEVFESLVCDLLNAVHNTTSFSLYGRRGQSQNGIDIISPEKKIASQCKLRNLNLNSNAQKVNFINEIIDDINAILKTGTFPRKLIIATSLENDVHIQNLLNTLAYKHNLPFSIEYWSWDYISNNLFLFSHLVNKYYPFRNNFIEIARIEVLSKKIYRQYETNKMVYEFHDDRSKNILPVFDISFINNSENTILLNSIDILAQLLPVAFAGRLNKPTGILKVTKKFNAKLVCDLAQEGKNTIELEDPIYAYPKALFRIQIQLTEPIDFFVKVRMAFNFSTDTIISPDFYFNSDIATTGELYLRDDDFNDGDIPRP
;
A
#
# COMPACT_ATOMS: atom_id res chain seq x y z
N MET A 1 -12.04 -5.48 2.15
CA MET A 1 -10.74 -4.78 2.05
C MET A 1 -10.22 -4.63 3.46
N HIS A 2 -8.97 -5.02 3.73
CA HIS A 2 -8.31 -4.76 5.02
C HIS A 2 -7.45 -3.53 4.83
N TYR A 3 -7.83 -2.41 5.45
CA TYR A 3 -7.01 -1.21 5.42
C TYR A 3 -6.32 -1.05 6.77
N GLN A 4 -4.99 -1.11 6.80
CA GLN A 4 -4.22 -0.92 8.02
C GLN A 4 -3.57 0.47 8.01
N LEU A 5 -3.98 1.32 8.96
CA LEU A 5 -3.29 2.59 9.23
C LEU A 5 -2.05 2.32 10.10
N PRO A 6 -0.99 3.13 9.99
CA PRO A 6 0.14 3.00 10.91
C PRO A 6 -0.31 3.35 12.34
N ILE A 7 0.16 2.58 13.31
CA ILE A 7 -0.14 2.78 14.73
C ILE A 7 0.49 4.13 15.18
N PRO A 8 -0.22 4.97 15.97
CA PRO A 8 0.35 6.19 16.52
C PRO A 8 1.60 5.94 17.36
N LYS A 9 2.57 6.86 17.31
CA LYS A 9 3.87 6.69 18.01
C LYS A 9 3.85 7.07 19.49
N SER A 10 2.83 7.80 19.95
CA SER A 10 2.72 8.21 21.35
C SER A 10 1.33 7.89 21.93
N PRO A 11 1.25 7.54 23.23
CA PRO A 11 -0.02 7.27 23.89
C PRO A 11 -1.01 8.43 23.79
N GLU A 12 -0.53 9.68 23.87
CA GLU A 12 -1.37 10.87 23.85
C GLU A 12 -2.07 11.05 22.50
N VAL A 13 -1.36 10.76 21.41
CA VAL A 13 -1.93 10.82 20.05
C VAL A 13 -2.92 9.68 19.87
N PHE A 14 -2.63 8.49 20.40
CA PHE A 14 -3.54 7.35 20.36
C PHE A 14 -4.84 7.62 21.14
N GLU A 15 -4.76 8.12 22.36
CA GLU A 15 -5.92 8.51 23.17
C GLU A 15 -6.75 9.59 22.47
N SER A 16 -6.09 10.62 21.92
CA SER A 16 -6.78 11.68 21.18
C SER A 16 -7.52 11.12 19.96
N LEU A 17 -6.87 10.23 19.21
CA LEU A 17 -7.46 9.57 18.04
C LEU A 17 -8.67 8.72 18.41
N VAL A 18 -8.59 7.93 19.49
CA VAL A 18 -9.72 7.12 19.97
C VAL A 18 -10.86 8.02 20.47
N CYS A 19 -10.55 9.13 21.15
CA CYS A 19 -11.55 10.09 21.64
C CYS A 19 -12.35 10.70 20.48
N ASP A 20 -11.65 11.16 19.44
CA ASP A 20 -12.29 11.71 18.24
C ASP A 20 -13.09 10.64 17.49
N LEU A 21 -12.57 9.42 17.40
CA LEU A 21 -13.28 8.29 16.79
C LEU A 21 -14.56 7.95 17.55
N LEU A 22 -14.54 7.95 18.89
CA LEU A 22 -15.73 7.74 19.71
C LEU A 22 -16.79 8.82 19.46
N ASN A 23 -16.38 10.09 19.39
CA ASN A 23 -17.26 11.20 19.03
C ASN A 23 -17.89 11.00 17.64
N ALA A 24 -17.11 10.57 16.64
CA ALA A 24 -17.60 10.31 15.29
C ALA A 24 -18.55 9.10 15.22
N VAL A 25 -18.17 7.94 15.79
CA VAL A 25 -18.98 6.71 15.79
C VAL A 25 -20.31 6.89 16.52
N HIS A 26 -20.32 7.68 17.60
CA HIS A 26 -21.53 7.96 18.37
C HIS A 26 -22.26 9.23 17.95
N ASN A 27 -21.79 9.92 16.90
CA ASN A 27 -22.30 11.20 16.41
C ASN A 27 -22.57 12.20 17.55
N THR A 28 -21.56 12.44 18.37
CA THR A 28 -21.61 13.35 19.53
C THR A 28 -20.29 14.09 19.69
N THR A 29 -20.23 15.05 20.60
CA THR A 29 -19.01 15.74 21.05
C THR A 29 -18.77 15.55 22.55
N SER A 30 -19.51 14.63 23.18
CA SER A 30 -19.51 14.46 24.63
C SER A 30 -18.37 13.59 25.16
N PHE A 31 -17.59 12.94 24.30
CA PHE A 31 -16.38 12.24 24.73
C PHE A 31 -15.22 13.22 24.87
N SER A 32 -14.52 13.12 26.00
CA SER A 32 -13.35 13.92 26.31
C SER A 32 -12.29 13.10 27.05
N LEU A 33 -11.02 13.45 26.87
CA LEU A 33 -9.91 12.92 27.65
C LEU A 33 -10.14 13.17 29.15
N TYR A 34 -9.86 12.18 29.98
CA TYR A 34 -10.09 12.20 31.42
C TYR A 34 -8.79 12.47 32.18
N GLY A 35 -8.74 13.61 32.88
CA GLY A 35 -7.57 14.02 33.67
C GLY A 35 -6.40 14.55 32.83
N ARG A 36 -5.33 14.97 33.54
CA ARG A 36 -4.04 15.37 32.95
C ARG A 36 -2.95 14.40 33.39
N ARG A 37 -1.85 14.33 32.62
CA ARG A 37 -0.63 13.61 33.02
C ARG A 37 -0.24 14.00 34.46
N GLY A 38 -0.15 13.00 35.35
CA GLY A 38 0.17 13.16 36.77
C GLY A 38 -1.02 13.14 37.73
N GLN A 39 -2.26 13.08 37.23
CA GLN A 39 -3.45 12.85 38.05
C GLN A 39 -3.81 11.36 38.11
N SER A 40 -4.46 10.93 39.20
CA SER A 40 -4.99 9.56 39.28
C SER A 40 -6.15 9.41 38.31
N GLN A 41 -5.88 8.80 37.16
CA GLN A 41 -6.88 8.59 36.10
C GLN A 41 -7.78 7.36 36.34
N ASN A 42 -7.56 6.62 37.43
CA ASN A 42 -8.41 5.52 37.92
C ASN A 42 -8.79 4.48 36.84
N GLY A 43 -7.91 4.23 35.87
CA GLY A 43 -8.16 3.28 34.78
C GLY A 43 -9.15 3.78 33.72
N ILE A 44 -9.32 5.10 33.58
CA ILE A 44 -10.13 5.72 32.52
C ILE A 44 -9.31 6.81 31.82
N ASP A 45 -9.15 6.70 30.51
CA ASP A 45 -8.47 7.71 29.70
C ASP A 45 -9.46 8.65 28.98
N ILE A 46 -10.66 8.15 28.64
CA ILE A 46 -11.70 8.91 27.94
C ILE A 46 -13.05 8.65 28.61
N ILE A 47 -13.86 9.69 28.79
CA ILE A 47 -15.20 9.55 29.36
C ILE A 47 -16.23 10.37 28.58
N SER A 48 -17.46 9.86 28.55
CA SER A 48 -18.64 10.57 28.09
C SER A 48 -19.75 10.41 29.13
N PRO A 49 -19.97 11.41 30.00
CA PRO A 49 -21.04 11.38 30.99
C PRO A 49 -22.43 11.24 30.34
N GLU A 50 -22.64 11.90 29.19
CA GLU A 50 -23.88 11.84 28.42
C GLU A 50 -24.19 10.41 27.95
N LYS A 51 -23.22 9.73 27.32
CA LYS A 51 -23.41 8.35 26.83
C LYS A 51 -23.28 7.30 27.94
N LYS A 52 -22.75 7.71 29.11
CA LYS A 52 -22.29 6.83 30.19
C LYS A 52 -21.31 5.78 29.67
N ILE A 53 -20.34 6.20 28.86
CA ILE A 53 -19.30 5.33 28.29
C ILE A 53 -17.95 5.84 28.76
N ALA A 54 -17.07 4.92 29.15
CA ALA A 54 -15.67 5.19 29.43
C ALA A 54 -14.81 4.35 28.48
N SER A 55 -13.59 4.81 28.21
CA SER A 55 -12.60 4.05 27.45
C SER A 55 -11.25 4.08 28.15
N GLN A 56 -10.59 2.93 28.18
CA GLN A 56 -9.18 2.80 28.51
C GLN A 56 -8.41 2.51 27.21
N CYS A 57 -7.37 3.28 26.96
CA CYS A 57 -6.49 3.18 25.82
C CYS A 57 -5.19 2.48 26.21
N LYS A 58 -4.74 1.52 25.40
CA LYS A 58 -3.47 0.81 25.61
C LYS A 58 -2.69 0.75 24.29
N LEU A 59 -1.76 1.68 24.14
CA LEU A 59 -0.80 1.66 23.03
C LEU A 59 0.25 0.56 23.24
N ARG A 60 0.53 -0.21 22.18
CA ARG A 60 1.50 -1.31 22.10
C ARG A 60 2.24 -1.24 20.78
N ASN A 61 3.57 -1.29 20.84
CA ASN A 61 4.45 -1.23 19.66
C ASN A 61 4.73 -2.61 19.05
N LEU A 62 4.32 -3.69 19.72
CA LEU A 62 4.57 -5.07 19.31
C LEU A 62 3.33 -5.92 19.60
N ASN A 63 3.03 -6.86 18.70
CA ASN A 63 2.00 -7.87 18.95
C ASN A 63 2.42 -8.79 20.11
N LEU A 64 1.43 -9.28 20.85
CA LEU A 64 1.65 -10.19 21.98
C LEU A 64 1.84 -11.61 21.46
N ASN A 65 3.09 -11.97 21.20
CA ASN A 65 3.44 -13.24 20.57
C ASN A 65 3.54 -14.41 21.57
N SER A 66 3.66 -14.12 22.87
CA SER A 66 3.71 -15.15 23.91
C SER A 66 2.48 -15.12 24.83
N ASN A 67 2.10 -16.28 25.35
CA ASN A 67 1.02 -16.40 26.33
C ASN A 67 1.29 -15.55 27.59
N ALA A 68 2.55 -15.44 28.02
CA ALA A 68 2.92 -14.60 29.16
C ALA A 68 2.63 -13.11 28.90
N GLN A 69 2.91 -12.61 27.70
CA GLN A 69 2.58 -11.23 27.31
C GLN A 69 1.07 -10.98 27.27
N LYS A 70 0.29 -11.96 26.78
CA LYS A 70 -1.19 -11.89 26.79
C LYS A 70 -1.75 -11.87 28.22
N VAL A 71 -1.24 -12.73 29.10
CA VAL A 71 -1.63 -12.74 30.52
C VAL A 71 -1.30 -11.41 31.18
N ASN A 72 -0.10 -10.86 30.96
CA ASN A 72 0.27 -9.55 31.51
C ASN A 72 -0.67 -8.44 31.03
N PHE A 73 -1.00 -8.41 29.73
CA PHE A 73 -1.95 -7.44 29.19
C PHE A 73 -3.33 -7.54 29.83
N ILE A 74 -3.82 -8.76 30.05
CA ILE A 74 -5.10 -8.99 30.73
C ILE A 74 -5.03 -8.55 32.19
N ASN A 75 -3.93 -8.82 32.90
CA ASN A 75 -3.74 -8.37 34.28
C ASN A 75 -3.74 -6.83 34.38
N GLU A 76 -3.13 -6.13 33.43
CA GLU A 76 -3.21 -4.66 33.38
C GLU A 76 -4.67 -4.18 33.23
N ILE A 77 -5.46 -4.83 32.36
CA ILE A 77 -6.89 -4.49 32.21
C ILE A 77 -7.67 -4.79 33.49
N ILE A 78 -7.34 -5.88 34.19
CA ILE A 78 -7.94 -6.22 35.49
C ILE A 78 -7.65 -5.12 36.51
N ASP A 79 -6.41 -4.61 36.55
CA ASP A 79 -6.02 -3.54 37.44
C ASP A 79 -6.78 -2.24 37.15
N ASP A 80 -6.96 -1.90 35.87
CA ASP A 80 -7.77 -0.75 35.45
C ASP A 80 -9.24 -0.93 35.87
N ILE A 81 -9.82 -2.11 35.63
CA ILE A 81 -11.20 -2.43 36.05
C ILE A 81 -11.34 -2.31 37.57
N ASN A 82 -10.39 -2.83 38.33
CA ASN A 82 -10.39 -2.71 39.79
C ASN A 82 -10.28 -1.25 40.24
N ALA A 83 -9.51 -0.42 39.54
CA ALA A 83 -9.41 1.00 39.82
C ALA A 83 -10.76 1.71 39.57
N ILE A 84 -11.45 1.38 38.47
CA ILE A 84 -12.81 1.87 38.18
C ILE A 84 -13.79 1.44 39.28
N LEU A 85 -13.77 0.16 39.67
CA LEU A 85 -14.67 -0.37 40.70
C LEU A 85 -14.51 0.35 42.05
N LYS A 86 -13.28 0.73 42.42
CA LYS A 86 -12.99 1.50 43.64
C LYS A 86 -13.59 2.91 43.65
N THR A 87 -13.91 3.48 42.49
CA THR A 87 -14.52 4.82 42.42
C THR A 87 -15.97 4.86 42.91
N GLY A 88 -16.67 3.71 42.92
CA GLY A 88 -18.09 3.61 43.27
C GLY A 88 -19.06 4.21 42.25
N THR A 89 -18.56 4.81 41.16
CA THR A 89 -19.37 5.37 40.07
C THR A 89 -18.97 4.71 38.76
N PHE A 90 -19.92 4.01 38.12
CA PHE A 90 -19.60 3.14 37.00
C PHE A 90 -20.16 3.69 35.68
N PRO A 91 -19.41 3.55 34.56
CA PRO A 91 -20.00 3.73 33.25
C PRO A 91 -21.04 2.64 33.00
N ARG A 92 -21.88 2.79 31.98
CA ARG A 92 -22.71 1.69 31.45
C ARG A 92 -21.85 0.71 30.64
N LYS A 93 -20.85 1.23 29.94
CA LYS A 93 -19.94 0.47 29.07
C LYS A 93 -18.51 0.97 29.23
N LEU A 94 -17.58 0.03 29.36
CA LEU A 94 -16.15 0.25 29.29
C LEU A 94 -15.60 -0.26 27.96
N ILE A 95 -14.94 0.59 27.21
CA ILE A 95 -14.25 0.23 25.96
C ILE A 95 -12.77 0.05 26.29
N ILE A 96 -12.19 -1.07 25.89
CA ILE A 96 -10.75 -1.31 25.93
C ILE A 96 -10.22 -1.14 24.51
N ALA A 97 -9.65 0.02 24.23
CA ALA A 97 -9.08 0.37 22.93
C ALA A 97 -7.58 0.09 22.93
N THR A 98 -7.08 -0.66 21.96
CA THR A 98 -5.67 -1.01 21.88
C THR A 98 -5.16 -1.03 20.44
N SER A 99 -3.85 -0.79 20.28
CA SER A 99 -3.17 -0.92 18.99
C SER A 99 -2.74 -2.35 18.67
N LEU A 100 -3.13 -3.34 19.48
CA LEU A 100 -2.95 -4.76 19.16
C LEU A 100 -3.93 -5.19 18.06
N GLU A 101 -3.50 -6.15 17.25
CA GLU A 101 -4.37 -6.85 16.28
C GLU A 101 -5.53 -7.56 16.97
N ASN A 102 -6.55 -7.89 16.19
CA ASN A 102 -7.70 -8.60 16.71
C ASN A 102 -7.32 -10.01 17.23
N ASP A 103 -7.55 -10.27 18.51
CA ASP A 103 -7.23 -11.56 19.15
C ASP A 103 -8.46 -12.14 19.88
N VAL A 104 -8.94 -13.28 19.38
CA VAL A 104 -10.11 -14.00 19.91
C VAL A 104 -9.91 -14.44 21.36
N HIS A 105 -8.68 -14.78 21.75
CA HIS A 105 -8.38 -15.20 23.12
C HIS A 105 -8.54 -14.02 24.09
N ILE A 106 -8.07 -12.82 23.72
CA ILE A 106 -8.26 -11.61 24.52
C ILE A 106 -9.75 -11.30 24.67
N GLN A 107 -10.51 -11.33 23.58
CA GLN A 107 -11.96 -11.10 23.63
C GLN A 107 -12.69 -12.10 24.53
N ASN A 108 -12.39 -13.39 24.39
CA ASN A 108 -13.00 -14.44 25.20
C ASN A 108 -12.67 -14.29 26.70
N LEU A 109 -11.45 -13.87 27.03
CA LEU A 109 -11.06 -13.59 28.41
C LEU A 109 -11.82 -12.39 28.98
N LEU A 110 -11.96 -11.30 28.22
CA LEU A 110 -12.72 -10.12 28.65
C LEU A 110 -14.20 -10.43 28.85
N ASN A 111 -14.81 -11.21 27.94
CA ASN A 111 -16.18 -11.67 28.07
C ASN A 111 -16.37 -12.57 29.30
N THR A 112 -15.42 -13.49 29.52
CA THR A 112 -15.42 -14.36 30.70
C THR A 112 -15.31 -13.55 31.98
N LEU A 113 -14.47 -12.51 32.00
CA LEU A 113 -14.29 -11.64 33.14
C LEU A 113 -15.58 -10.88 33.45
N ALA A 114 -16.20 -10.26 32.45
CA ALA A 114 -17.46 -9.54 32.62
C ALA A 114 -18.58 -10.45 33.18
N TYR A 115 -18.70 -11.68 32.65
CA TYR A 115 -19.72 -12.64 33.07
C TYR A 115 -19.46 -13.23 34.46
N LYS A 116 -18.24 -13.76 34.71
CA LYS A 116 -17.92 -14.44 35.97
C LYS A 116 -17.91 -13.52 37.18
N HIS A 117 -17.51 -12.27 36.98
CA HIS A 117 -17.41 -11.29 38.07
C HIS A 117 -18.65 -10.37 38.18
N ASN A 118 -19.69 -10.62 37.37
CA ASN A 118 -20.95 -9.87 37.36
C ASN A 118 -20.71 -8.34 37.42
N LEU A 119 -19.86 -7.85 36.52
CA LEU A 119 -19.47 -6.44 36.53
C LEU A 119 -20.70 -5.52 36.32
N PRO A 120 -20.73 -4.34 36.95
CA PRO A 120 -21.84 -3.40 36.81
C PRO A 120 -21.89 -2.71 35.43
N PHE A 121 -21.00 -3.07 34.51
CA PHE A 121 -20.88 -2.51 33.16
C PHE A 121 -20.45 -3.57 32.15
N SER A 122 -20.81 -3.35 30.89
CA SER A 122 -20.34 -4.20 29.77
C SER A 122 -18.93 -3.80 29.34
N ILE A 123 -18.10 -4.78 28.96
CA ILE A 123 -16.79 -4.55 28.36
C ILE A 123 -16.89 -4.73 26.84
N GLU A 124 -16.32 -3.80 26.08
CA GLU A 124 -16.17 -3.88 24.63
C GLU A 124 -14.69 -3.76 24.25
N TYR A 125 -14.23 -4.57 23.31
CA TYR A 125 -12.82 -4.59 22.90
C TYR A 125 -12.66 -4.00 21.51
N TRP A 126 -11.85 -2.95 21.39
CA TRP A 126 -11.51 -2.30 20.14
C TRP A 126 -10.04 -2.60 19.82
N SER A 127 -9.83 -3.55 18.92
CA SER A 127 -8.50 -3.82 18.35
C SER A 127 -8.09 -2.74 17.36
N TRP A 128 -6.83 -2.76 16.93
CA TRP A 128 -6.33 -1.88 15.89
C TRP A 128 -7.10 -2.06 14.58
N ASP A 129 -7.49 -3.28 14.24
CA ASP A 129 -8.28 -3.56 13.05
C ASP A 129 -9.66 -2.89 13.13
N TYR A 130 -10.30 -2.92 14.30
CA TYR A 130 -11.58 -2.22 14.50
C TYR A 130 -11.39 -0.71 14.39
N ILE A 131 -10.39 -0.15 15.08
CA ILE A 131 -10.11 1.29 15.10
C ILE A 131 -9.80 1.79 13.68
N SER A 132 -8.87 1.13 12.98
CA SER A 132 -8.45 1.50 11.64
C SER A 132 -9.61 1.45 10.64
N ASN A 133 -10.38 0.36 10.62
CA ASN A 133 -11.53 0.24 9.72
C ASN A 133 -12.58 1.33 9.96
N ASN A 134 -12.86 1.68 11.22
CA ASN A 134 -13.81 2.75 11.53
C ASN A 134 -13.24 4.13 11.20
N LEU A 135 -11.94 4.38 11.38
CA LEU A 135 -11.31 5.63 10.94
C LEU A 135 -11.51 5.88 9.45
N PHE A 136 -11.42 4.85 8.60
CA PHE A 136 -11.66 5.00 7.16
C PHE A 136 -13.07 5.46 6.79
N LEU A 137 -14.06 5.31 7.67
CA LEU A 137 -15.41 5.82 7.46
C LEU A 137 -15.48 7.35 7.65
N PHE A 138 -14.47 7.95 8.28
CA PHE A 138 -14.44 9.36 8.65
C PHE A 138 -13.18 10.05 8.08
N SER A 139 -13.28 10.52 6.84
CA SER A 139 -12.17 11.15 6.11
C SER A 139 -11.48 12.28 6.89
N HIS A 140 -12.25 13.11 7.60
CA HIS A 140 -11.71 14.19 8.43
C HIS A 140 -10.80 13.70 9.57
N LEU A 141 -11.08 12.52 10.16
CA LEU A 141 -10.22 11.93 11.19
C LEU A 141 -8.95 11.35 10.59
N VAL A 142 -9.06 10.66 9.46
CA VAL A 142 -7.88 10.16 8.73
C VAL A 142 -6.94 11.32 8.39
N ASN A 143 -7.47 12.44 7.87
CA ASN A 143 -6.67 13.60 7.51
C ASN A 143 -6.03 14.29 8.74
N LYS A 144 -6.72 14.32 9.88
CA LYS A 144 -6.20 14.91 11.13
C LYS A 144 -5.00 14.14 11.68
N TYR A 145 -5.08 12.81 11.73
CA TYR A 145 -4.07 11.97 12.40
C TYR A 145 -3.03 11.38 11.44
N TYR A 146 -3.36 11.29 10.15
CA TYR A 146 -2.52 10.74 9.10
C TYR A 146 -2.38 11.71 7.92
N PRO A 147 -1.89 12.94 8.15
CA PRO A 147 -1.81 13.97 7.10
C PRO A 147 -0.86 13.61 5.95
N PHE A 148 -0.03 12.57 6.12
CA PHE A 148 0.84 12.04 5.07
C PHE A 148 0.12 11.08 4.11
N ARG A 149 -1.11 10.65 4.42
CA ARG A 149 -1.97 10.03 3.41
C ARG A 149 -2.73 11.12 2.67
N ASN A 150 -2.65 11.02 1.34
CA ASN A 150 -3.78 11.29 0.44
C ASN A 150 -3.96 12.73 -0.06
N ASN A 151 -2.91 13.27 -0.70
CA ASN A 151 -3.03 14.32 -1.73
C ASN A 151 -2.21 14.00 -3.00
N PHE A 152 -2.00 12.74 -3.32
CA PHE A 152 -1.26 12.33 -4.52
C PHE A 152 -2.00 11.24 -5.29
N ILE A 153 -1.66 11.12 -6.57
CA ILE A 153 -2.08 10.05 -7.45
C ILE A 153 -1.00 8.97 -7.48
N GLU A 154 -1.38 7.70 -7.53
CA GLU A 154 -0.42 6.58 -7.56
C GLU A 154 -0.82 5.51 -8.58
N ILE A 155 0.16 4.72 -9.05
CA ILE A 155 -0.09 3.53 -9.88
C ILE A 155 -0.57 2.41 -8.96
N ALA A 156 -1.85 2.04 -9.11
CA ALA A 156 -2.46 0.93 -8.38
C ALA A 156 -2.09 -0.44 -8.99
N ARG A 157 -1.91 -0.49 -10.32
CA ARG A 157 -1.52 -1.71 -11.05
C ARG A 157 -0.88 -1.35 -12.37
N ILE A 158 0.12 -2.14 -12.79
CA ILE A 158 0.66 -2.07 -14.14
C ILE A 158 1.04 -3.47 -14.63
N GLU A 159 0.68 -3.82 -15.86
CA GLU A 159 1.07 -5.07 -16.51
C GLU A 159 1.16 -4.93 -18.03
N VAL A 160 1.94 -5.79 -18.70
CA VAL A 160 1.89 -5.93 -20.16
C VAL A 160 1.00 -7.12 -20.52
N LEU A 161 -0.04 -6.87 -21.29
CA LEU A 161 -0.93 -7.89 -21.84
C LEU A 161 -0.34 -8.43 -23.15
N SER A 162 0.47 -9.47 -23.05
CA SER A 162 1.00 -10.18 -24.22
C SER A 162 0.26 -11.50 -24.41
N LYS A 163 -0.73 -11.51 -25.29
CA LYS A 163 -1.32 -12.78 -25.72
C LYS A 163 -0.43 -13.33 -26.85
N LYS A 164 0.31 -14.40 -26.57
CA LYS A 164 1.02 -15.28 -27.53
C LYS A 164 2.45 -14.92 -27.94
N ILE A 165 2.76 -13.67 -28.31
CA ILE A 165 4.10 -13.36 -28.88
C ILE A 165 5.15 -12.91 -27.86
N TYR A 166 4.75 -12.49 -26.65
CA TYR A 166 5.70 -12.29 -25.56
C TYR A 166 5.42 -13.22 -24.39
N ARG A 167 6.44 -13.98 -23.99
CA ARG A 167 6.41 -14.79 -22.78
C ARG A 167 6.94 -13.96 -21.62
N GLN A 168 6.07 -13.75 -20.64
CA GLN A 168 6.49 -13.21 -19.36
C GLN A 168 7.32 -14.25 -18.63
N TYR A 169 8.50 -13.88 -18.16
CA TYR A 169 9.33 -14.77 -17.35
C TYR A 169 8.63 -15.11 -16.03
N GLU A 170 8.69 -16.38 -15.60
CA GLU A 170 8.07 -16.83 -14.34
C GLU A 170 8.67 -16.13 -13.11
N THR A 171 9.97 -15.84 -13.19
CA THR A 171 10.77 -15.28 -12.09
C THR A 171 10.80 -13.75 -12.07
N ASN A 172 10.52 -13.08 -13.20
CA ASN A 172 10.38 -11.62 -13.27
C ASN A 172 9.25 -11.23 -14.23
N LYS A 173 8.17 -10.69 -13.66
CA LYS A 173 6.99 -10.26 -14.42
C LYS A 173 7.20 -9.01 -15.28
N MET A 174 8.28 -8.26 -15.10
CA MET A 174 8.60 -7.09 -15.93
C MET A 174 9.54 -7.43 -17.09
N VAL A 175 9.96 -8.69 -17.23
CA VAL A 175 10.79 -9.17 -18.34
C VAL A 175 9.93 -9.97 -19.30
N TYR A 176 10.01 -9.62 -20.58
CA TYR A 176 9.21 -10.19 -21.65
C TYR A 176 10.13 -10.70 -22.77
N GLU A 177 10.01 -11.97 -23.10
CA GLU A 177 10.73 -12.59 -24.21
C GLU A 177 9.88 -12.60 -25.47
N PHE A 178 10.39 -12.05 -26.56
CA PHE A 178 9.75 -12.18 -27.87
C PHE A 178 9.92 -13.61 -28.38
N HIS A 179 8.80 -14.25 -28.73
CA HIS A 179 8.80 -15.49 -29.49
C HIS A 179 8.05 -15.29 -30.80
N ASP A 180 8.69 -15.63 -31.91
CA ASP A 180 8.06 -15.65 -33.24
C ASP A 180 7.12 -16.86 -33.38
N ASP A 181 5.97 -16.79 -32.72
CA ASP A 181 4.84 -17.66 -33.05
C ASP A 181 4.09 -17.02 -34.22
N ARG A 182 4.17 -17.64 -35.39
CA ARG A 182 3.54 -17.21 -36.67
C ARG A 182 2.01 -17.01 -36.57
N SER A 183 1.40 -17.20 -35.41
CA SER A 183 -0.02 -17.04 -35.13
C SER A 183 -0.37 -15.67 -34.49
N LYS A 184 -0.82 -14.74 -35.34
CA LYS A 184 -1.37 -13.40 -35.02
C LYS A 184 -0.41 -12.47 -34.28
N ASN A 185 0.05 -11.44 -34.99
CA ASN A 185 0.83 -10.32 -34.47
C ASN A 185 0.03 -9.53 -33.41
N ILE A 186 0.27 -9.80 -32.13
CA ILE A 186 -0.40 -9.10 -31.02
C ILE A 186 0.61 -8.18 -30.35
N LEU A 187 0.56 -6.91 -30.75
CA LEU A 187 1.42 -5.85 -30.23
C LEU A 187 1.32 -5.74 -28.70
N PRO A 188 2.43 -5.43 -28.01
CA PRO A 188 2.41 -5.31 -26.56
C PRO A 188 1.46 -4.19 -26.12
N VAL A 189 0.60 -4.51 -25.14
CA VAL A 189 -0.35 -3.56 -24.55
C VAL A 189 0.01 -3.37 -23.09
N PHE A 190 0.50 -2.19 -22.74
CA PHE A 190 0.67 -1.78 -21.35
C PHE A 190 -0.67 -1.41 -20.77
N ASP A 191 -1.01 -2.01 -19.64
CA ASP A 191 -2.28 -1.92 -18.97
C ASP A 191 -2.07 -1.36 -17.57
N ILE A 192 -2.48 -0.10 -17.38
CA ILE A 192 -2.12 0.68 -16.21
C ILE A 192 -3.40 1.13 -15.51
N SER A 193 -3.45 0.93 -14.20
CA SER A 193 -4.52 1.43 -13.33
C SER A 193 -3.93 2.38 -12.30
N PHE A 194 -4.60 3.50 -12.09
CA PHE A 194 -4.24 4.53 -11.13
C PHE A 194 -5.33 4.66 -10.08
N ILE A 195 -4.96 5.13 -8.89
CA ILE A 195 -5.90 5.61 -7.89
C ILE A 195 -5.55 7.06 -7.54
N ASN A 196 -6.54 7.94 -7.64
CA ASN A 196 -6.41 9.30 -7.14
C ASN A 196 -6.78 9.31 -5.66
N ASN A 197 -5.79 9.34 -4.79
CA ASN A 197 -6.02 9.40 -3.36
C ASN A 197 -6.33 10.82 -2.86
N SER A 198 -6.22 11.87 -3.69
CA SER A 198 -6.50 13.25 -3.27
C SER A 198 -8.00 13.55 -3.16
N GLU A 199 -8.31 14.72 -2.58
CA GLU A 199 -9.67 15.28 -2.53
C GLU A 199 -10.04 16.07 -3.80
N ASN A 200 -9.08 16.31 -4.69
CA ASN A 200 -9.26 17.13 -5.90
C ASN A 200 -9.29 16.25 -7.15
N THR A 201 -9.96 16.73 -8.19
CA THR A 201 -9.81 16.11 -9.51
C THR A 201 -8.43 16.47 -10.06
N ILE A 202 -7.66 15.47 -10.46
CA ILE A 202 -6.34 15.64 -11.06
C ILE A 202 -6.45 15.32 -12.55
N LEU A 203 -5.80 16.10 -13.41
CA LEU A 203 -5.84 15.90 -14.85
C LEU A 203 -4.57 15.20 -15.32
N LEU A 204 -4.69 14.10 -16.06
CA LEU A 204 -3.58 13.56 -16.84
C LEU A 204 -3.54 14.31 -18.16
N ASN A 205 -2.45 15.03 -18.42
CA ASN A 205 -2.31 15.90 -19.60
C ASN A 205 -1.52 15.23 -20.71
N SER A 206 -0.47 14.49 -20.37
CA SER A 206 0.35 13.79 -21.35
C SER A 206 1.01 12.54 -20.78
N ILE A 207 1.46 11.68 -21.67
CA ILE A 207 2.18 10.46 -21.34
C ILE A 207 3.45 10.43 -22.16
N ASP A 208 4.60 10.43 -21.49
CA ASP A 208 5.89 10.23 -22.13
C ASP A 208 6.25 8.75 -22.09
N ILE A 209 6.54 8.18 -23.24
CA ILE A 209 7.08 6.83 -23.39
C ILE A 209 8.56 6.97 -23.68
N LEU A 210 9.35 6.43 -22.77
CA LEU A 210 10.79 6.52 -22.74
C LEU A 210 11.36 5.14 -23.05
N ALA A 211 12.21 5.04 -24.06
CA ALA A 211 12.78 3.77 -24.49
C ALA A 211 14.28 3.89 -24.77
N GLN A 212 15.03 2.91 -24.28
CA GLN A 212 16.49 2.86 -24.44
C GLN A 212 16.91 1.47 -24.94
N LEU A 213 17.71 1.44 -26.02
CA LEU A 213 18.31 0.19 -26.48
C LEU A 213 19.30 -0.31 -25.44
N LEU A 214 19.22 -1.61 -25.15
CA LEU A 214 20.15 -2.27 -24.24
C LEU A 214 21.21 -3.04 -25.04
N PRO A 215 22.49 -3.00 -24.63
CA PRO A 215 23.54 -3.73 -25.31
C PRO A 215 23.51 -5.24 -25.05
N VAL A 216 22.87 -5.68 -23.96
CA VAL A 216 22.78 -7.10 -23.55
C VAL A 216 21.45 -7.40 -22.84
N ALA A 217 21.02 -8.67 -22.87
CA ALA A 217 19.83 -9.15 -22.18
C ALA A 217 19.98 -9.03 -20.64
N PHE A 218 18.90 -8.62 -19.97
CA PHE A 218 18.88 -8.46 -18.51
C PHE A 218 18.19 -9.65 -17.82
N ALA A 219 18.72 -10.08 -16.66
CA ALA A 219 18.11 -11.07 -15.77
C ALA A 219 17.98 -10.52 -14.33
N GLY A 220 16.77 -10.50 -13.75
CA GLY A 220 16.60 -10.35 -12.30
C GLY A 220 15.35 -9.62 -11.75
N ARG A 221 14.58 -10.38 -10.93
CA ARG A 221 13.79 -10.15 -9.67
C ARG A 221 12.84 -8.95 -9.35
N LEU A 222 11.75 -9.34 -8.64
CA LEU A 222 10.79 -8.68 -7.69
C LEU A 222 9.35 -8.27 -8.18
N ASN A 223 8.46 -8.02 -7.21
CA ASN A 223 7.08 -8.57 -6.99
C ASN A 223 5.84 -7.99 -7.74
N LYS A 224 4.68 -8.68 -7.61
CA LYS A 224 3.36 -8.47 -8.26
C LYS A 224 2.38 -7.56 -7.47
N PRO A 225 1.33 -7.02 -8.14
CA PRO A 225 -0.04 -7.46 -7.81
C PRO A 225 -1.04 -7.55 -9.00
N THR A 226 -2.22 -8.13 -8.69
CA THR A 226 -3.34 -8.54 -9.57
C THR A 226 -4.64 -7.81 -9.27
N GLY A 227 -5.49 -7.58 -10.29
CA GLY A 227 -6.91 -7.17 -10.16
C GLY A 227 -7.47 -6.53 -11.44
N ILE A 228 -8.57 -7.03 -12.00
CA ILE A 228 -9.09 -6.66 -13.33
C ILE A 228 -10.22 -5.60 -13.22
N LEU A 229 -9.96 -4.37 -13.67
CA LEU A 229 -10.97 -3.30 -13.88
C LEU A 229 -11.42 -3.23 -15.35
N LYS A 230 -12.43 -2.45 -15.75
CA LYS A 230 -12.69 -2.19 -17.18
C LYS A 230 -11.80 -1.04 -17.68
N VAL A 231 -11.35 -1.11 -18.94
CA VAL A 231 -10.43 -0.11 -19.53
C VAL A 231 -11.18 1.20 -19.79
N THR A 232 -10.65 2.32 -19.30
CA THR A 232 -11.23 3.66 -19.44
C THR A 232 -10.87 4.32 -20.79
N LYS A 233 -9.61 4.23 -21.24
CA LYS A 233 -9.16 4.78 -22.53
C LYS A 233 -8.00 3.96 -23.10
N LYS A 234 -7.90 3.87 -24.42
CA LYS A 234 -6.80 3.20 -25.13
C LYS A 234 -6.04 4.20 -25.99
N PHE A 235 -4.72 4.08 -25.99
CA PHE A 235 -3.80 4.89 -26.78
C PHE A 235 -2.91 3.99 -27.63
N ASN A 236 -2.44 4.51 -28.75
CA ASN A 236 -1.42 3.88 -29.58
C ASN A 236 -0.13 4.68 -29.48
N ALA A 237 1.02 4.01 -29.49
CA ALA A 237 2.30 4.69 -29.47
C ALA A 237 3.39 3.96 -30.24
N LYS A 238 4.38 4.72 -30.70
CA LYS A 238 5.59 4.18 -31.31
C LYS A 238 6.77 4.34 -30.36
N LEU A 239 7.60 3.30 -30.25
CA LEU A 239 8.87 3.42 -29.55
C LEU A 239 9.87 4.19 -30.40
N VAL A 240 10.54 5.15 -29.77
CA VAL A 240 11.71 5.83 -30.33
C VAL A 240 12.88 5.39 -29.49
N CYS A 241 13.84 4.69 -30.09
CA CYS A 241 14.94 4.06 -29.37
C CYS A 241 16.29 4.55 -29.91
N ASP A 242 17.24 4.80 -29.01
CA ASP A 242 18.62 5.17 -29.32
C ASP A 242 19.57 4.37 -28.40
N LEU A 243 20.80 4.13 -28.85
CA LEU A 243 21.86 3.45 -28.11
C LEU A 243 22.55 4.39 -27.10
N ALA A 244 22.67 5.68 -27.44
CA ALA A 244 23.39 6.66 -26.65
C ALA A 244 22.49 7.38 -25.63
N GLN A 245 21.19 7.53 -25.92
CA GLN A 245 20.24 8.27 -25.09
C GLN A 245 18.87 7.58 -25.01
N GLU A 246 18.07 7.95 -24.02
CA GLU A 246 16.68 7.47 -23.92
C GLU A 246 15.83 8.22 -24.93
N GLY A 247 15.31 7.51 -25.93
CA GLY A 247 14.38 8.09 -26.89
C GLY A 247 13.02 8.32 -26.24
N LYS A 248 12.37 9.41 -26.63
CA LYS A 248 11.11 9.88 -26.03
C LYS A 248 10.03 10.02 -27.10
N ASN A 249 8.86 9.43 -26.85
CA ASN A 249 7.63 9.67 -27.60
C ASN A 249 6.56 10.19 -26.64
N THR A 250 5.99 11.36 -26.92
CA THR A 250 4.96 11.97 -26.06
C THR A 250 3.59 11.84 -26.70
N ILE A 251 2.63 11.31 -25.93
CA ILE A 251 1.21 11.33 -26.24
C ILE A 251 0.60 12.54 -25.53
N GLU A 252 0.37 13.63 -26.26
CA GLU A 252 -0.40 14.77 -25.77
C GLU A 252 -1.90 14.44 -25.78
N LEU A 253 -2.59 14.75 -24.69
CA LEU A 253 -4.03 14.51 -24.57
C LEU A 253 -4.77 15.82 -24.84
N GLU A 254 -5.35 15.94 -26.03
CA GLU A 254 -6.24 17.08 -26.37
C GLU A 254 -7.37 17.22 -25.35
N ASP A 255 -7.92 16.09 -24.92
CA ASP A 255 -8.85 15.98 -23.78
C ASP A 255 -8.15 15.25 -22.62
N PRO A 256 -7.78 15.96 -21.54
CA PRO A 256 -7.17 15.37 -20.36
C PRO A 256 -8.04 14.27 -19.75
N ILE A 257 -7.41 13.25 -19.16
CA ILE A 257 -8.16 12.26 -18.39
C ILE A 257 -8.37 12.80 -16.97
N TYR A 258 -9.64 12.91 -16.58
CA TYR A 258 -10.05 13.32 -15.24
C TYR A 258 -9.90 12.15 -14.26
N ALA A 259 -8.91 12.25 -13.37
CA ALA A 259 -8.79 11.37 -12.23
C ALA A 259 -9.65 11.93 -11.10
N TYR A 260 -10.89 11.42 -10.96
CA TYR A 260 -11.80 11.88 -9.90
C TYR A 260 -11.29 11.51 -8.50
N PRO A 261 -11.61 12.32 -7.47
CA PRO A 261 -11.23 12.04 -6.10
C PRO A 261 -11.63 10.64 -5.66
N LYS A 262 -10.71 9.93 -5.01
CA LYS A 262 -10.88 8.57 -4.47
C LYS A 262 -11.33 7.53 -5.51
N ALA A 263 -11.14 7.81 -6.80
CA ALA A 263 -11.53 6.93 -7.88
C ALA A 263 -10.35 6.21 -8.51
N LEU A 264 -10.60 4.98 -8.96
CA LEU A 264 -9.71 4.21 -9.82
C LEU A 264 -10.02 4.53 -11.28
N PHE A 265 -9.00 4.65 -12.11
CA PHE A 265 -9.17 4.67 -13.56
C PHE A 265 -8.06 3.86 -14.25
N ARG A 266 -8.35 3.34 -15.45
CA ARG A 266 -7.48 2.39 -16.15
C ARG A 266 -7.23 2.83 -17.58
N ILE A 267 -5.99 2.90 -18.01
CA ILE A 267 -5.62 3.18 -19.40
C ILE A 267 -4.89 2.01 -20.02
N GLN A 268 -4.93 1.93 -21.34
CA GLN A 268 -4.11 1.01 -22.12
C GLN A 268 -3.27 1.79 -23.12
N ILE A 269 -2.01 1.41 -23.26
CA ILE A 269 -1.11 1.92 -24.29
C ILE A 269 -0.67 0.72 -25.11
N GLN A 270 -1.10 0.65 -26.36
CA GLN A 270 -0.72 -0.37 -27.31
C GLN A 270 0.40 0.17 -28.20
N LEU A 271 1.48 -0.58 -28.35
CA LEU A 271 2.50 -0.20 -29.33
C LEU A 271 2.00 -0.43 -30.75
N THR A 272 2.47 0.38 -31.70
CA THR A 272 2.13 0.25 -33.12
C THR A 272 3.00 -0.76 -33.85
N GLU A 273 4.14 -1.12 -33.27
CA GLU A 273 5.15 -2.03 -33.83
C GLU A 273 5.54 -3.06 -32.76
N PRO A 274 5.88 -4.30 -33.16
CA PRO A 274 6.44 -5.27 -32.23
C PRO A 274 7.82 -4.79 -31.75
N ILE A 275 8.16 -5.17 -30.52
CA ILE A 275 9.51 -5.08 -29.98
C ILE A 275 10.22 -6.39 -30.28
N ASP A 276 11.25 -6.34 -31.12
CA ASP A 276 12.08 -7.47 -31.56
C ASP A 276 13.58 -7.25 -31.28
N PHE A 277 13.91 -6.34 -30.37
CA PHE A 277 15.27 -6.03 -29.91
C PHE A 277 15.31 -5.83 -28.38
N PHE A 278 16.53 -5.82 -27.80
CA PHE A 278 16.72 -5.58 -26.37
C PHE A 278 16.42 -4.12 -26.02
N VAL A 279 15.36 -3.87 -25.27
CA VAL A 279 14.95 -2.51 -24.90
C VAL A 279 14.43 -2.43 -23.49
N LYS A 280 14.79 -1.33 -22.83
CA LYS A 280 14.18 -0.87 -21.59
C LYS A 280 13.12 0.17 -21.93
N VAL A 281 11.90 -0.03 -21.46
CA VAL A 281 10.77 0.89 -21.63
C VAL A 281 10.29 1.37 -20.27
N ARG A 282 10.07 2.67 -20.12
CA ARG A 282 9.40 3.27 -18.96
C ARG A 282 8.44 4.37 -19.41
N MET A 283 7.51 4.73 -18.54
CA MET A 283 6.49 5.73 -18.83
C MET A 283 6.48 6.82 -17.77
N ALA A 284 6.40 8.08 -18.18
CA ALA A 284 6.12 9.20 -17.30
C ALA A 284 4.71 9.72 -17.57
N PHE A 285 3.85 9.68 -16.55
CA PHE A 285 2.47 10.15 -16.60
C PHE A 285 2.43 11.55 -16.02
N ASN A 286 2.25 12.55 -16.89
CA ASN A 286 2.31 13.97 -16.54
C ASN A 286 0.93 14.45 -16.11
N PHE A 287 0.69 14.43 -14.81
CA PHE A 287 -0.52 14.98 -14.23
C PHE A 287 -0.38 16.50 -14.01
N SER A 288 -1.51 17.18 -13.83
CA SER A 288 -1.55 18.62 -13.55
C SER A 288 -0.84 19.01 -12.25
N THR A 289 -0.61 18.06 -11.35
CA THR A 289 0.01 18.28 -10.05
C THR A 289 1.42 17.71 -9.92
N ASP A 290 1.72 16.62 -10.62
CA ASP A 290 2.99 15.88 -10.50
C ASP A 290 3.19 14.93 -11.68
N THR A 291 4.39 14.38 -11.84
CA THR A 291 4.71 13.34 -12.81
C THR A 291 4.95 12.01 -12.10
N ILE A 292 4.14 10.99 -12.40
CA ILE A 292 4.38 9.63 -11.90
C ILE A 292 5.21 8.86 -12.92
N ILE A 293 6.28 8.21 -12.47
CA ILE A 293 7.10 7.36 -13.35
C ILE A 293 6.81 5.88 -13.08
N SER A 294 6.59 5.10 -14.14
CA SER A 294 6.43 3.66 -14.05
C SER A 294 7.73 2.96 -13.66
N PRO A 295 7.66 1.70 -13.19
CA PRO A 295 8.81 0.80 -13.21
C PRO A 295 9.34 0.61 -14.64
N ASP A 296 10.58 0.13 -14.74
CA ASP A 296 11.20 -0.25 -16.01
C ASP A 296 10.67 -1.62 -16.48
N PHE A 297 10.30 -1.69 -17.75
CA PHE A 297 9.95 -2.92 -18.46
C PHE A 297 11.13 -3.31 -19.36
N TYR A 298 11.47 -4.59 -19.37
CA TYR A 298 12.57 -5.11 -20.18
C TYR A 298 12.01 -6.08 -21.20
N PHE A 299 12.30 -5.82 -22.47
CA PHE A 299 11.95 -6.71 -23.57
C PHE A 299 13.23 -7.30 -24.13
N ASN A 300 13.27 -8.62 -24.17
CA ASN A 300 14.32 -9.41 -24.77
C ASN A 300 13.81 -10.00 -26.09
N SER A 301 14.70 -10.18 -27.06
CA SER A 301 14.35 -10.80 -28.33
C SER A 301 15.39 -11.83 -28.73
N ASP A 302 14.90 -13.02 -29.05
CA ASP A 302 15.73 -14.10 -29.59
C ASP A 302 16.13 -13.82 -31.05
N ILE A 303 15.41 -12.96 -31.78
CA ILE A 303 15.75 -12.57 -33.16
C ILE A 303 17.07 -11.78 -33.19
N ALA A 304 17.41 -11.08 -32.11
CA ALA A 304 18.63 -10.30 -32.02
C ALA A 304 19.91 -11.15 -31.81
N THR A 305 19.82 -12.49 -31.85
CA THR A 305 21.01 -13.35 -31.91
C THR A 305 21.58 -13.48 -33.33
N THR A 306 22.18 -12.40 -33.82
CA THR A 306 23.37 -12.47 -34.68
C THR A 306 24.39 -11.44 -34.23
N GLY A 307 24.76 -11.54 -32.96
CA GLY A 307 26.04 -11.09 -32.46
C GLY A 307 26.69 -12.28 -31.78
N GLU A 308 27.07 -13.29 -32.56
CA GLU A 308 28.03 -14.29 -32.08
C GLU A 308 29.27 -13.51 -31.59
N LEU A 309 29.40 -13.35 -30.28
CA LEU A 309 30.70 -13.11 -29.69
C LEU A 309 31.50 -14.38 -29.96
N TYR A 310 32.26 -14.38 -31.07
CA TYR A 310 33.46 -15.18 -31.16
C TYR A 310 34.31 -14.80 -29.96
N LEU A 311 34.27 -15.61 -28.91
CA LEU A 311 35.38 -15.73 -28.00
C LEU A 311 36.56 -16.16 -28.90
N ARG A 312 37.44 -15.21 -29.23
CA ARG A 312 38.78 -15.55 -29.71
C ARG A 312 39.46 -16.24 -28.53
N ASP A 313 39.42 -17.57 -28.52
CA ASP A 313 40.30 -18.40 -27.71
C ASP A 313 41.71 -18.47 -28.35
N ASP A 314 42.27 -17.31 -28.70
CA ASP A 314 43.65 -17.19 -29.20
C ASP A 314 44.24 -15.90 -28.62
N ASP A 315 44.69 -15.96 -27.37
CA ASP A 315 45.73 -15.07 -26.81
C ASP A 315 46.29 -15.61 -25.47
N PHE A 316 46.46 -16.93 -25.36
CA PHE A 316 47.46 -17.50 -24.45
C PHE A 316 48.68 -17.91 -25.29
N ASN A 317 49.57 -16.94 -25.50
CA ASN A 317 50.94 -17.20 -25.91
C ASN A 317 51.64 -17.99 -24.79
N ASP A 318 51.67 -19.31 -24.94
CA ASP A 318 52.76 -20.14 -24.41
C ASP A 318 54.02 -19.80 -25.22
N GLY A 319 54.92 -19.02 -24.63
CA GLY A 319 56.18 -18.66 -25.28
C GLY A 319 57.08 -17.79 -24.40
N ASP A 320 58.11 -18.43 -23.86
CA ASP A 320 59.39 -17.86 -23.44
C ASP A 320 59.50 -17.15 -22.08
N ILE A 321 59.83 -17.95 -21.06
CA ILE A 321 60.84 -17.56 -20.06
C ILE A 321 61.90 -18.68 -19.98
N PRO A 322 63.17 -18.39 -20.32
CA PRO A 322 64.27 -19.34 -20.11
C PRO A 322 64.73 -19.31 -18.64
N ARG A 323 64.97 -20.48 -18.04
CA ARG A 323 65.76 -20.62 -16.79
C ARG A 323 67.24 -20.32 -17.09
N PRO A 324 67.97 -19.63 -16.19
CA PRO A 324 68.47 -20.26 -14.96
C PRO A 324 67.85 -19.72 -13.67
#